data_AF-A0A410M9Z2-F1
#
_entry.id   AF-A0A410M9Z2-F1
#
_cell.length_a   1.000
_cell.length_b   1.000
_cell.length_c   1.000
_cell.angle_alpha   90.00
_cell.angle_beta   90.00
_cell.angle_gamma   90.00
#
_symmetry.space_group_name_H-M   'P 1'
#
loop_
_entity.id
_entity.type
_entity.pdbx_description
1 polymer ?
#
loop_
_entity_poly.entity_id
_entity_poly.type
_entity_poly.pdbx_seq_one_letter_code
_entity_poly.pdbx_strand_id
1 'polypeptide(L)'
;MRTLLELLRIILIFGLLGGLCWAIIGNIYTVNKAVESYSWLGASAILVILFVLYRNKFQFSGWYKGKGRNKLSKKVTLLLIFTSFILGISVCIRSIIQLGRFQEILLRAY
;
A
#
# COMPACT_ATOMS: atom_id res chain seq x y z
N MET A 1 14.72 -26.21 4.71
CA MET A 1 13.98 -25.71 5.89
C MET A 1 14.15 -24.20 6.12
N ARG A 2 15.35 -23.61 6.04
CA ARG A 2 15.55 -22.16 6.30
C ARG A 2 14.74 -21.22 5.37
N THR A 3 14.47 -21.64 4.14
CA THR A 3 13.65 -20.90 3.16
C THR A 3 12.17 -20.82 3.54
N LEU A 4 11.61 -21.88 4.15
CA LEU A 4 10.22 -21.88 4.61
C LEU A 4 10.01 -20.90 5.77
N LEU A 5 10.99 -20.79 6.68
CA LEU A 5 10.95 -19.82 7.78
C LEU A 5 11.02 -18.37 7.28
N GLU A 6 11.80 -18.10 6.23
CA GLU A 6 11.82 -16.78 5.59
C GLU A 6 10.50 -16.46 4.88
N LEU A 7 9.89 -17.44 4.21
CA LEU A 7 8.57 -17.25 3.59
C LEU A 7 7.50 -16.98 4.64
N LEU A 8 7.48 -17.74 5.73
CA LEU A 8 6.58 -17.50 6.85
C LEU A 8 6.76 -16.09 7.41
N ARG A 9 8.00 -15.63 7.58
CA ARG A 9 8.30 -14.27 8.04
C ARG A 9 7.77 -13.20 7.08
N ILE A 10 7.90 -13.41 5.76
CA ILE A 10 7.33 -12.50 4.75
C ILE A 10 5.81 -12.44 4.91
N ILE A 11 5.15 -13.59 4.98
CA ILE A 11 3.69 -13.68 5.13
C ILE A 11 3.23 -12.97 6.41
N LEU A 12 3.93 -13.18 7.53
CA LEU A 12 3.61 -12.52 8.79
C LEU A 12 3.79 -11.00 8.71
N ILE A 13 4.89 -10.52 8.14
CA ILE A 13 5.15 -9.07 8.00
C ILE A 13 4.10 -8.43 7.07
N PHE A 14 3.84 -9.03 5.92
CA PHE A 14 2.88 -8.51 4.95
C PHE A 14 1.45 -8.59 5.47
N GLY A 15 1.09 -9.68 6.14
CA GLY A 15 -0.23 -9.85 6.75
C GLY A 15 -0.47 -8.84 7.88
N LEU A 16 0.47 -8.71 8.82
CA LEU A 16 0.32 -7.80 9.96
C LEU A 16 0.40 -6.34 9.56
N LEU A 17 1.46 -5.93 8.85
CA LEU A 17 1.62 -4.52 8.46
C LEU A 17 0.64 -4.15 7.35
N GLY A 18 0.41 -5.03 6.38
CA GLY A 18 -0.55 -4.78 5.31
C GLY A 18 -1.98 -4.71 5.84
N GLY A 19 -2.35 -5.63 6.74
CA GLY A 19 -3.64 -5.59 7.44
C GLY A 19 -3.80 -4.32 8.27
N LEU A 20 -2.75 -3.88 8.98
CA LEU A 20 -2.78 -2.65 9.78
C LEU A 20 -2.91 -1.40 8.91
N CYS A 21 -2.14 -1.30 7.81
CA CYS A 21 -2.30 -0.23 6.84
C CYS A 21 -3.71 -0.22 6.23
N TRP A 22 -4.23 -1.40 5.87
CA TRP A 22 -5.58 -1.53 5.33
C TRP A 22 -6.66 -1.17 6.34
N ALA A 23 -6.52 -1.51 7.62
CA ALA A 23 -7.48 -1.11 8.64
C ALA A 23 -7.59 0.42 8.76
N ILE A 24 -6.49 1.14 8.55
CA ILE A 24 -6.46 2.61 8.57
C ILE A 24 -7.17 3.19 7.34
N ILE A 25 -6.80 2.75 6.12
CA ILE A 25 -7.31 3.36 4.88
C ILE A 25 -8.60 2.72 4.34
N GLY A 26 -8.92 1.50 4.78
CA GLY A 26 -10.05 0.69 4.31
C GLY A 26 -11.39 1.39 4.52
N ASN A 27 -11.51 2.11 5.65
CA ASN A 27 -12.71 2.89 5.98
C ASN A 27 -13.02 3.99 4.94
N ILE A 28 -12.00 4.51 4.24
CA ILE A 28 -12.21 5.53 3.20
C ILE A 28 -13.04 4.95 2.04
N TYR A 29 -12.82 3.68 1.72
CA TYR A 29 -13.52 3.00 0.61
C TYR A 29 -14.94 2.59 0.99
N THR A 30 -15.19 2.21 2.25
CA THR A 30 -16.52 1.80 2.71
C THR A 30 -17.49 2.98 2.82
N VAL A 31 -16.98 4.19 3.10
CA VAL A 31 -17.80 5.41 3.20
C VAL A 31 -18.22 5.91 1.81
N ASN A 32 -17.44 5.64 0.76
CA ASN A 32 -17.70 6.13 -0.58
C ASN A 32 -17.73 4.99 -1.61
N LYS A 33 -18.92 4.42 -1.85
CA LYS A 33 -19.15 3.34 -2.82
C LYS A 33 -18.62 3.62 -4.23
N ALA A 34 -18.54 4.88 -4.65
CA ALA A 34 -17.99 5.23 -5.96
C ALA A 34 -16.45 5.12 -6.01
N VAL A 35 -15.78 5.11 -4.85
CA VAL A 35 -14.32 4.98 -4.71
C VAL A 35 -13.95 3.53 -4.36
N GLU A 36 -14.90 2.73 -3.88
CA GLU A 36 -14.73 1.30 -3.60
C GLU A 36 -14.14 0.52 -4.78
N SER A 37 -14.56 0.81 -6.02
CA SER A 37 -14.01 0.20 -7.24
C SER A 37 -12.51 0.48 -7.46
N TYR A 38 -11.95 1.48 -6.79
CA TYR A 38 -10.53 1.85 -6.84
C TYR A 38 -9.73 1.35 -5.63
N SER A 39 -10.36 0.58 -4.74
CA SER A 39 -9.75 0.02 -3.52
C SER A 39 -8.48 -0.80 -3.79
N TRP A 40 -8.41 -1.47 -4.94
CA TRP A 40 -7.24 -2.22 -5.41
C TRP A 40 -6.01 -1.33 -5.66
N LEU A 41 -6.17 -0.04 -6.00
CA LEU A 41 -5.05 0.91 -6.11
C LEU A 41 -4.43 1.20 -4.75
N GLY A 42 -5.25 1.34 -3.71
CA GLY A 42 -4.79 1.50 -2.34
C GLY A 42 -4.06 0.26 -1.83
N ALA A 43 -4.62 -0.93 -2.09
CA ALA A 43 -3.98 -2.20 -1.78
C ALA A 43 -2.62 -2.33 -2.51
N SER A 44 -2.56 -1.92 -3.78
CA SER A 44 -1.32 -1.93 -4.56
C SER A 44 -0.27 -0.98 -3.98
N ALA A 45 -0.67 0.22 -3.56
CA ALA A 45 0.24 1.16 -2.89
C ALA A 45 0.82 0.55 -1.60
N ILE A 46 -0.02 -0.06 -0.75
CA ILE A 46 0.43 -0.75 0.47
C ILE A 46 1.43 -1.87 0.13
N LEU A 47 1.15 -2.68 -0.87
CA LEU A 47 2.04 -3.77 -1.28
C LEU A 47 3.41 -3.24 -1.77
N VAL A 48 3.42 -2.17 -2.56
CA VAL A 48 4.67 -1.57 -3.07
C VAL A 48 5.52 -1.01 -1.93
N ILE A 49 4.93 -0.26 -1.00
CA ILE A 49 5.70 0.30 0.13
C ILE A 49 6.21 -0.80 1.06
N LEU A 50 5.42 -1.84 1.33
CA LEU A 50 5.83 -2.99 2.13
C LEU A 50 6.95 -3.78 1.45
N PHE A 51 6.88 -3.95 0.13
CA PHE A 51 7.95 -4.59 -0.64
C PHE A 51 9.27 -3.83 -0.51
N VAL A 52 9.25 -2.50 -0.65
CA VAL A 52 10.44 -1.65 -0.48
C VAL A 52 10.99 -1.79 0.94
N LEU A 53 10.13 -1.69 1.96
CA LEU A 53 10.52 -1.79 3.36
C LEU A 53 11.12 -3.16 3.68
N TYR A 54 10.51 -4.23 3.14
CA TYR A 54 11.00 -5.59 3.31
C TYR A 54 12.37 -5.77 2.64
N ARG A 55 12.52 -5.43 1.35
CA ARG A 55 13.78 -5.60 0.60
C ARG A 55 14.93 -4.77 1.16
N ASN A 56 14.67 -3.61 1.76
CA ASN A 56 15.73 -2.71 2.23
C ASN A 56 16.05 -2.84 3.72
N LYS A 57 15.10 -3.26 4.55
CA LYS A 57 15.27 -3.34 6.01
C LYS A 57 15.06 -4.76 6.54
N PHE A 58 13.84 -5.30 6.47
CA PHE A 58 13.50 -6.56 7.15
C PHE A 58 14.19 -7.79 6.57
N GLN A 59 14.52 -7.78 5.28
CA GLN A 59 15.26 -8.88 4.70
C GLN A 59 16.66 -9.03 5.32
N PHE A 60 17.27 -7.96 5.84
CA PHE A 60 18.61 -7.97 6.42
C PHE A 60 18.69 -8.48 7.87
N SER A 61 17.56 -8.58 8.56
CA SER A 61 17.48 -9.22 9.88
C SER A 61 17.27 -10.74 9.84
N GLY A 62 17.06 -11.29 8.63
CA GLY A 62 16.75 -12.71 8.45
C GLY A 62 17.95 -13.65 8.61
N TRP A 63 17.65 -14.95 8.71
CA TRP A 63 18.61 -16.04 8.86
C TRP A 63 19.26 -16.46 7.54
N TYR A 64 18.67 -16.09 6.40
CA TYR A 64 19.22 -16.40 5.08
C TYR A 64 20.28 -15.38 4.62
N LYS A 65 21.52 -15.83 4.44
CA LYS A 65 22.67 -15.05 3.95
C LYS A 65 23.10 -15.42 2.52
N GLY A 66 22.16 -15.81 1.65
CA GLY A 66 22.48 -16.20 0.27
C GLY A 66 22.84 -15.05 -0.67
N LYS A 67 23.40 -15.37 -1.86
CA LYS A 67 23.98 -14.45 -2.85
C LYS A 67 23.03 -13.37 -3.44
N GLY A 68 21.74 -13.37 -3.10
CA GLY A 68 20.72 -12.41 -3.61
C GLY A 68 20.32 -11.30 -2.63
N ARG A 69 21.04 -11.15 -1.51
CA ARG A 69 20.71 -10.22 -0.42
C ARG A 69 21.28 -8.83 -0.64
N ASN A 70 20.94 -8.21 -1.77
CA ASN A 70 21.34 -6.84 -2.07
C ASN A 70 20.18 -5.88 -1.81
N LYS A 71 20.48 -4.71 -1.24
CA LYS A 71 19.51 -3.62 -1.12
C LYS A 71 19.08 -3.21 -2.53
N LEU A 72 17.85 -2.74 -2.67
CA LEU A 72 17.47 -2.03 -3.89
C LEU A 72 18.40 -0.82 -4.04
N SER A 73 18.78 -0.50 -5.28
CA SER A 73 19.54 0.73 -5.51
C SER A 73 18.73 1.93 -5.01
N LYS A 74 19.43 3.00 -4.60
CA LYS A 74 18.76 4.22 -4.09
C LYS A 74 17.73 4.75 -5.10
N LYS A 75 18.06 4.71 -6.40
CA LYS A 75 17.18 5.15 -7.49
C LYS A 75 15.88 4.32 -7.55
N VAL A 76 15.98 3.00 -7.54
CA VAL A 76 14.80 2.11 -7.61
C VAL A 76 13.95 2.21 -6.34
N THR A 77 14.61 2.30 -5.18
CA THR A 77 13.92 2.53 -3.91
C THR A 77 13.10 3.82 -3.94
N LEU A 78 13.72 4.92 -4.37
CA LEU A 78 13.05 6.21 -4.46
C LEU A 78 11.89 6.15 -5.46
N LEU A 79 12.10 5.56 -6.64
CA LEU A 79 11.07 5.40 -7.66
C LEU A 79 9.86 4.63 -7.13
N LEU A 80 10.07 3.47 -6.51
CA LEU A 80 8.98 2.66 -5.96
C LEU A 80 8.21 3.37 -4.84
N ILE A 81 8.92 4.11 -3.98
CA ILE A 81 8.29 4.96 -2.96
C ILE A 81 7.42 6.02 -3.63
N PHE A 82 7.96 6.75 -4.61
CA PHE A 82 7.20 7.75 -5.37
C PHE A 82 5.97 7.14 -6.04
N THR A 83 6.09 5.99 -6.69
CA THR A 83 4.97 5.29 -7.31
C THR A 83 3.90 4.93 -6.28
N SER A 84 4.30 4.42 -5.11
CA SER A 84 3.38 4.13 -4.02
C SER A 84 2.62 5.36 -3.54
N PHE A 85 3.32 6.50 -3.40
CA PHE A 85 2.69 7.76 -3.01
C PHE A 85 1.73 8.27 -4.06
N ILE A 86 2.11 8.24 -5.35
CA ILE A 86 1.25 8.65 -6.46
C ILE A 86 -0.03 7.79 -6.49
N LEU A 87 0.11 6.47 -6.33
CA LEU A 87 -1.05 5.57 -6.27
C LEU A 87 -1.98 5.92 -5.11
N GLY A 88 -1.45 6.11 -3.90
CA GLY A 88 -2.26 6.49 -2.74
C GLY A 88 -2.96 7.84 -2.90
N ILE A 89 -2.23 8.86 -3.36
CA ILE A 89 -2.77 10.22 -3.58
C ILE A 89 -3.86 10.20 -4.66
N SER A 90 -3.70 9.41 -5.72
CA SER A 90 -4.69 9.33 -6.80
C SER A 90 -6.08 8.91 -6.31
N VAL A 91 -6.12 8.00 -5.34
CA VAL A 91 -7.37 7.56 -4.71
C VAL A 91 -7.94 8.66 -3.82
N CYS A 92 -7.11 9.29 -2.99
CA CYS A 92 -7.56 10.38 -2.12
C CYS A 92 -8.19 11.52 -2.92
N ILE A 93 -7.57 11.93 -4.04
CA ILE A 93 -8.10 12.98 -4.91
C ILE A 93 -9.47 12.59 -5.47
N ARG A 94 -9.64 11.35 -5.95
CA ARG A 94 -10.94 10.86 -6.45
C ARG A 94 -12.01 10.88 -5.37
N SER A 95 -11.66 10.50 -4.13
CA SER A 95 -12.59 10.53 -3.01
C SER A 95 -13.08 11.94 -2.70
N ILE A 96 -12.19 12.94 -2.73
CA ILE A 96 -12.54 14.35 -2.49
C ILE A 96 -13.44 14.88 -3.61
N ILE A 97 -13.10 14.62 -4.88
CA ILE A 97 -13.89 15.08 -6.04
C ILE A 97 -15.32 14.54 -5.97
N GLN A 98 -15.48 13.26 -5.65
CA GLN A 98 -16.78 12.63 -5.58
C GLN A 98 -17.65 13.21 -4.45
N LEU A 99 -17.03 13.51 -3.29
CA LEU A 99 -17.72 14.14 -2.16
C LEU A 99 -18.23 15.54 -2.53
N GLY A 100 -17.39 16.35 -3.19
CA GLY A 100 -17.78 17.68 -3.66
C GLY A 100 -18.95 17.64 -4.65
N ARG A 101 -18.92 16.71 -5.62
CA ARG A 101 -20.01 16.53 -6.59
C ARG A 101 -21.32 16.12 -5.92
N PHE A 102 -21.27 15.34 -4.84
CA PHE A 102 -22.47 14.97 -4.09
C PHE A 102 -23.11 16.18 -3.37
N GLN A 103 -22.30 17.08 -2.80
CA GLN A 103 -22.79 18.29 -2.16
C GLN A 103 -23.44 19.27 -3.16
N GLU A 104 -22.87 19.42 -4.36
CA GLU A 104 -23.48 20.27 -5.40
C GLU A 104 -24.85 19.77 -5.85
N ILE A 105 -25.05 18.45 -5.96
CA ILE A 105 -26.34 17.85 -6.32
C ILE A 105 -27.38 18.13 -5.23
N LEU A 106 -27.01 17.99 -3.95
CA LEU A 106 -27.90 18.30 -2.83
C LEU A 106 -28.29 19.78 -2.80
N LEU A 107 -27.32 20.68 -3.01
CA LEU A 107 -27.57 22.13 -3.07
C LEU A 107 -28.48 22.54 -4.24
N ARG A 108 -28.50 21.79 -5.34
CA ARG A 108 -29.42 22.03 -6.47
C ARG A 108 -30.80 21.40 -6.28
N ALA A 109 -30.96 20.50 -5.31
CA ALA A 109 -32.21 19.78 -5.06
C ALA A 109 -33.10 20.43 -3.99
N TYR A 110 -32.58 21.40 -3.24
CA TYR A 110 -33.28 22.24 -2.28
C TYR A 110 -33.41 23.67 -2.82
#